data_AF-A0A8B5X251-F1
#
_entry.id   AF-A0A8B5X251-F1
#
_cell.length_a   1.000
_cell.length_b   1.000
_cell.length_c   1.000
_cell.angle_alpha   90.00
_cell.angle_beta   90.00
_cell.angle_gamma   90.00
#
_symmetry.space_group_name_H-M   'P 1'
#
loop_
_entity.id
_entity.type
_entity.pdbx_description
1 polymer ?
#
loop_
_entity_poly.entity_id
_entity_poly.type
_entity_poly.pdbx_seq_one_letter_code
_entity_poly.pdbx_strand_id
1 'polypeptide(L)'
;MRDQHSGLTLADFKQTLREQFFALLLDRDGALAAIPRMLPTDAAARTEAFAKIRRVVTAIGEPTGERAERLARIEKLFLAGEATESGAGQAS
;
A
#
# COMPACT_ATOMS: atom_id res chain seq x y z
N MET A 1 -0.04 -6.58 13.32
CA MET A 1 -0.33 -7.10 11.96
C MET A 1 -1.11 -8.40 12.01
N ARG A 2 -0.66 -9.43 12.76
CA ARG A 2 -1.44 -10.67 12.94
C ARG A 2 -2.68 -10.50 13.84
N ASP A 3 -2.59 -9.69 14.88
CA ASP A 3 -3.70 -9.51 15.84
C ASP A 3 -4.94 -8.78 15.27
N GLN A 4 -4.81 -8.12 14.12
CA GLN A 4 -5.95 -7.50 13.41
C GLN A 4 -6.75 -8.51 12.57
N HIS A 5 -6.27 -9.75 12.47
CA HIS A 5 -6.88 -10.87 11.75
C HIS A 5 -7.10 -12.06 12.70
N SER A 6 -7.60 -11.80 13.91
CA SER A 6 -7.68 -12.78 15.01
C SER A 6 -8.56 -14.02 14.74
N GLY A 7 -9.22 -14.10 13.58
CA GLY A 7 -9.97 -15.27 13.11
C GLY A 7 -9.37 -16.05 11.93
N LEU A 8 -8.27 -15.59 11.31
CA LEU A 8 -7.65 -16.28 10.17
C LEU A 8 -6.52 -17.20 10.64
N THR A 9 -6.45 -18.40 10.06
CA THR A 9 -5.28 -19.25 10.24
C THR A 9 -4.07 -18.62 9.54
N LEU A 10 -2.86 -19.02 9.93
CA LEU A 10 -1.64 -18.60 9.23
C LEU A 10 -1.66 -19.01 7.75
N ALA A 11 -2.29 -20.14 7.43
CA ALA A 11 -2.42 -20.63 6.06
C ALA A 11 -3.30 -19.69 5.24
N ASP A 12 -4.47 -19.31 5.77
CA ASP A 12 -5.41 -18.41 5.09
C ASP A 12 -4.79 -17.02 4.89
N PHE A 13 -4.11 -16.51 5.92
CA PHE A 13 -3.38 -15.24 5.81
C PHE A 13 -2.33 -15.28 4.69
N LYS A 14 -1.52 -16.34 4.61
CA LYS A 14 -0.53 -16.51 3.54
C LYS A 14 -1.18 -16.67 2.17
N GLN A 15 -2.34 -17.32 2.10
CA GLN A 15 -3.10 -17.48 0.87
C GLN A 15 -3.59 -16.12 0.36
N THR A 16 -4.23 -15.31 1.20
CA THR A 16 -4.66 -13.96 0.84
C THR A 16 -3.49 -13.09 0.40
N LEU A 17 -2.35 -13.12 1.11
CA LEU A 17 -1.16 -12.37 0.69
C LEU A 17 -0.66 -12.78 -0.70
N ARG A 18 -0.69 -14.08 -1.01
CA ARG A 18 -0.27 -14.59 -2.32
C ARG A 18 -1.21 -14.11 -3.43
N GLU A 19 -2.51 -14.11 -3.17
CA GLU A 19 -3.53 -13.62 -4.11
C GLU A 19 -3.35 -12.13 -4.39
N GLN A 20 -3.12 -11.31 -3.36
CA GLN A 20 -2.83 -9.88 -3.55
C GLN A 20 -1.50 -9.65 -4.28
N PHE A 21 -0.50 -10.51 -4.05
CA PHE A 21 0.76 -10.45 -4.79
C PHE A 21 0.60 -10.76 -6.29
N PHE A 22 -0.36 -11.62 -6.68
CA PHE A 22 -0.59 -11.93 -8.09
C PHE A 22 -1.01 -10.72 -8.92
N ALA A 23 -1.70 -9.73 -8.33
CA ALA A 23 -2.01 -8.48 -9.01
C ALA A 23 -0.74 -7.74 -9.46
N LEU A 24 0.33 -7.79 -8.66
CA LEU A 24 1.63 -7.19 -9.01
C LEU A 24 2.36 -7.93 -10.13
N LEU A 25 2.10 -9.23 -10.31
CA LEU A 25 2.67 -10.01 -11.41
C LEU A 25 1.94 -9.75 -12.73
N LEU A 26 0.62 -9.55 -12.66
CA LEU A 26 -0.22 -9.33 -13.83
C LEU A 26 -0.06 -7.90 -14.39
N ASP A 27 -0.24 -6.90 -13.53
CA ASP A 27 -0.09 -5.49 -13.87
C ASP A 27 0.42 -4.72 -12.64
N ARG A 28 1.75 -4.67 -12.53
CA ARG A 28 2.42 -4.00 -11.41
C ARG A 28 2.05 -2.53 -11.33
N ASP A 29 2.03 -1.84 -12.46
CA ASP A 29 1.91 -0.38 -12.47
C ASP A 29 0.45 0.03 -12.20
N GLY A 30 -0.53 -0.68 -12.76
CA GLY A 30 -1.94 -0.52 -12.43
C GLY A 30 -2.27 -0.89 -10.98
N ALA A 31 -1.70 -1.98 -10.46
CA ALA A 31 -1.88 -2.36 -9.06
C ALA A 31 -1.32 -1.31 -8.09
N LEU A 32 -0.16 -0.72 -8.38
CA LEU A 32 0.41 0.36 -7.57
C LEU A 32 -0.41 1.65 -7.67
N ALA A 33 -0.92 2.00 -8.85
CA ALA A 33 -1.76 3.19 -9.06
C ALA A 33 -3.14 3.09 -8.39
N ALA A 34 -3.60 1.88 -8.07
CA ALA A 34 -4.84 1.67 -7.33
C ALA A 34 -4.71 1.94 -5.82
N ILE A 35 -3.51 1.83 -5.25
CA ILE A 35 -3.27 1.95 -3.80
C ILE A 35 -3.90 3.22 -3.21
N PRO A 36 -3.68 4.44 -3.75
CA PRO A 36 -4.24 5.66 -3.15
C PRO A 36 -5.77 5.62 -3.03
N ARG A 37 -6.47 5.03 -4.00
CA ARG A 37 -7.94 4.91 -4.01
C ARG A 37 -8.48 3.84 -3.06
N MET A 38 -7.64 2.89 -2.65
CA MET A 38 -8.00 1.86 -1.66
C MET A 38 -7.79 2.32 -0.22
N LEU A 39 -7.07 3.44 -0.01
CA LEU A 39 -6.75 3.93 1.31
C LEU A 39 -7.91 4.72 1.93
N PRO A 40 -8.00 4.76 3.27
CA PRO A 40 -8.97 5.62 3.93
C PRO A 40 -8.70 7.10 3.62
N THR A 41 -9.77 7.89 3.59
CA THR A 41 -9.68 9.35 3.40
C THR A 41 -9.00 10.06 4.58
N ASP A 42 -9.03 9.45 5.77
CA ASP A 42 -8.34 9.95 6.96
C ASP A 42 -6.80 9.90 6.81
N ALA A 43 -6.18 11.07 6.84
CA ALA A 43 -4.73 11.23 6.72
C ALA A 43 -3.97 10.61 7.90
N ALA A 44 -4.54 10.61 9.11
CA ALA A 44 -3.92 10.00 10.27
C ALA A 44 -3.84 8.47 10.10
N ALA A 45 -4.94 7.83 9.68
CA ALA A 45 -4.98 6.40 9.36
C ALA A 45 -4.00 6.03 8.23
N ARG A 46 -3.88 6.84 7.18
CA ARG A 46 -2.89 6.61 6.11
C ARG A 46 -1.45 6.67 6.62
N THR A 47 -1.15 7.67 7.47
CA THR A 47 0.16 7.84 8.10
C THR A 47 0.49 6.65 9.00
N GLU A 48 -0.47 6.20 9.82
CA GLU A 48 -0.30 5.04 10.68
C GLU A 48 -0.08 3.74 9.87
N ALA A 49 -0.81 3.56 8.77
CA ALA A 49 -0.64 2.44 7.86
C ALA A 49 0.77 2.42 7.25
N PHE A 50 1.25 3.56 6.76
CA PHE A 50 2.60 3.68 6.22
C PHE A 50 3.69 3.44 7.29
N ALA A 51 3.51 3.97 8.50
CA ALA A 51 4.45 3.74 9.60
C ALA A 51 4.63 2.25 9.91
N LYS A 52 3.56 1.47 9.82
CA LYS A 52 3.64 0.02 9.98
C LYS A 52 4.43 -0.67 8.85
N ILE A 53 4.27 -0.22 7.60
CA ILE A 53 5.07 -0.71 6.46
C ILE A 53 6.54 -0.41 6.69
N ARG A 54 6.88 0.84 7.04
CA ARG A 54 8.25 1.26 7.35
C ARG A 54 8.87 0.37 8.43
N ARG A 55 8.16 0.12 9.54
CA ARG A 55 8.62 -0.74 10.63
C ARG A 55 8.98 -2.16 10.16
N VAL A 56 8.21 -2.73 9.24
CA VAL A 56 8.50 -4.07 8.69
C VAL A 56 9.74 -4.01 7.78
N VAL A 57 9.83 -3.01 6.92
CA VAL A 57 10.95 -2.88 5.96
C VAL A 57 12.28 -2.63 6.68
N THR A 58 12.27 -1.88 7.78
CA THR A 58 13.47 -1.54 8.58
C THR A 58 13.78 -2.56 9.67
N ALA A 59 12.97 -3.61 9.84
CA ALA A 59 13.14 -4.58 10.92
C ALA A 59 14.51 -5.30 10.92
N ILE A 60 15.16 -5.38 9.75
CA ILE A 60 16.48 -5.99 9.56
C ILE A 60 17.58 -4.96 9.27
N GLY A 61 17.33 -3.67 9.53
CA GLY A 61 18.22 -2.55 9.23
C GLY A 61 17.63 -1.56 8.21
N GLU A 62 18.23 -0.37 8.12
CA GLU A 62 17.75 0.69 7.22
C GLU A 62 17.90 0.26 5.75
N PRO A 63 16.84 0.40 4.91
CA PRO A 63 16.94 0.06 3.51
C PRO A 63 17.90 1.00 2.77
N THR A 64 18.67 0.45 1.85
CA THR A 64 19.56 1.19 0.95
C THR A 64 19.29 0.81 -0.51
N GLY A 65 19.78 1.63 -1.44
CA GLY A 65 19.61 1.41 -2.88
C GLY A 65 18.15 1.24 -3.29
N GLU A 66 17.87 0.22 -4.09
CA GLU A 66 16.53 -0.04 -4.64
C GLU A 66 15.45 -0.21 -3.55
N ARG A 67 15.81 -0.78 -2.39
CA ARG A 67 14.85 -0.94 -1.27
C ARG A 67 14.41 0.41 -0.72
N ALA A 68 15.34 1.37 -0.62
CA ALA A 68 15.05 2.73 -0.17
C ALA A 68 14.16 3.46 -1.19
N GLU A 69 14.49 3.35 -2.48
CA GLU A 69 13.70 3.95 -3.55
C GLU A 69 12.27 3.39 -3.60
N ARG A 70 12.12 2.07 -3.46
CA ARG A 70 10.80 1.41 -3.40
C ARG A 70 10.00 1.91 -2.19
N LEU A 71 10.61 2.02 -1.02
CA LEU A 71 9.94 2.55 0.18
C LEU A 71 9.50 4.01 0.00
N ALA A 72 10.34 4.86 -0.60
CA ALA A 72 10.00 6.25 -0.89
C ALA A 72 8.86 6.38 -1.92
N ARG A 73 8.75 5.47 -2.89
CA ARG A 73 7.60 5.42 -3.81
C ARG A 73 6.31 5.04 -3.08
N ILE A 74 6.37 4.03 -2.21
CA ILE A 74 5.22 3.61 -1.39
C ILE A 74 4.78 4.74 -0.46
N GLU A 75 5.71 5.48 0.15
CA GLU A 75 5.40 6.65 0.97
C GLU A 75 4.54 7.66 0.22
N LYS A 76 4.91 7.99 -1.02
CA LYS A 76 4.13 8.90 -1.87
C LYS A 76 2.73 8.37 -2.15
N LEU A 77 2.58 7.06 -2.40
CA LEU A 77 1.26 6.45 -2.66
C LEU A 77 0.37 6.48 -1.41
N PHE A 78 0.95 6.36 -0.21
CA PHE A 78 0.19 6.37 1.04
C PHE A 78 -0.12 7.78 1.55
N LEU A 79 0.76 8.74 1.29
CA LEU A 79 0.66 10.09 1.83
C LEU A 79 0.20 11.12 0.80
N ALA A 80 -0.08 10.71 -0.45
CA ALA A 80 -0.79 11.56 -1.39
C ALA A 80 -2.17 11.92 -0.80
N GLY A 81 -2.31 13.16 -0.34
CA GLY A 81 -3.63 13.75 -0.10
C GLY A 81 -4.34 13.87 -1.44
N GLU A 82 -5.66 13.62 -1.44
CA GLU A 82 -6.51 13.55 -2.64
C GLU A 82 -6.08 14.51 -3.74
N ALA A 83 -5.38 13.98 -4.73
CA ALA A 83 -4.93 14.70 -5.91
C ALA A 83 -5.28 13.93 -7.16
N THR A 84 -6.51 13.40 -7.23
CA THR A 84 -7.17 13.04 -8.50
C THR A 84 -8.66 12.86 -8.25
N GLU A 85 -9.41 13.96 -8.21
CA GLU A 85 -10.77 14.07 -8.77
C GLU A 85 -11.15 15.55 -8.85
N SER A 86 -10.73 16.22 -9.93
CA SER A 86 -11.43 17.41 -10.42
C SER A 86 -11.11 17.63 -11.90
N GLY A 87 -12.10 17.39 -12.76
CA GLY A 87 -12.20 18.03 -14.08
C GLY A 87 -11.85 17.23 -15.33
N ALA A 88 -12.49 16.08 -15.57
CA ALA A 88 -12.63 15.55 -16.94
C ALA A 88 -14.02 14.93 -17.13
N GLY A 89 -14.90 15.64 -17.85
CA GLY A 89 -16.08 15.04 -18.47
C GLY A 89 -17.46 15.53 -17.99
N GLN A 90 -17.75 16.82 -18.09
CA GLN A 90 -19.10 17.28 -18.41
C GLN A 90 -19.02 18.36 -19.50
N ALA A 91 -19.02 17.90 -20.74
CA ALA A 91 -19.33 18.69 -21.94
C ALA A 91 -19.98 17.75 -22.95
N SER A 92 -21.31 17.73 -22.97
CA SER A 92 -22.20 17.59 -24.13
C SER A 92 -23.65 17.66 -23.66
#